data_AF-A0A5D4RR56-F1
#
_entry.id   AF-A0A5D4RR56-F1
#
_cell.length_a   1.000
_cell.length_b   1.000
_cell.length_c   1.000
_cell.angle_alpha   90.00
_cell.angle_beta   90.00
_cell.angle_gamma   90.00
#
_symmetry.space_group_name_H-M   'P 1'
#
loop_
_entity.id
_entity.type
_entity.pdbx_description
1 polymer ?
#
loop_
_entity_poly.entity_id
_entity_poly.type
_entity_poly.pdbx_seq_one_letter_code
_entity_poly.pdbx_strand_id
1 'polypeptide(L)' 'MDKSVMIYGYNQIQVSTKNQFDYIGVPYPEGNISADYNVFFNRNLIEEVLHNGYVTDEDKKIREEADREGNAY' A
#
# COMPACT_ATOMS: atom_id res chain seq x y z
N MET A 1 17.72 2.83 12.60
CA MET A 1 17.92 2.61 11.17
C MET A 1 16.54 2.39 10.60
N ASP A 2 16.10 3.31 9.76
CA ASP A 2 14.74 3.28 9.24
C ASP A 2 14.64 2.23 8.15
N LYS A 3 13.51 1.52 8.11
CA LYS A 3 13.29 0.37 7.22
C LYS A 3 12.33 0.79 6.11
N SER A 4 12.77 0.66 4.86
CA SER A 4 11.91 0.90 3.71
C SER A 4 10.84 -0.18 3.59
N VAL A 5 9.65 0.22 3.15
CA VAL A 5 8.51 -0.66 2.88
C VAL A 5 8.26 -0.70 1.38
N MET A 6 8.11 -1.90 0.82
CA MET A 6 7.67 -2.10 -0.56
C MET A 6 6.16 -2.30 -0.58
N ILE A 7 5.45 -1.40 -1.27
CA ILE A 7 4.01 -1.50 -1.50
C ILE A 7 3.76 -2.49 -2.61
N TYR A 8 2.82 -3.42 -2.40
CA TYR A 8 2.43 -4.41 -3.41
C TYR A 8 0.91 -4.58 -3.58
N GLY A 9 0.10 -3.84 -2.82
CA GLY A 9 -1.35 -3.84 -2.98
C GLY A 9 -1.95 -2.46 -2.73
N TYR A 10 -3.03 -2.18 -3.44
CA TYR A 10 -3.79 -0.93 -3.37
C TYR A 10 -5.21 -1.18 -2.88
N ASN A 11 -5.81 -0.24 -2.15
CA ASN A 11 -7.19 -0.30 -1.68
C ASN A 11 -7.50 -1.59 -0.87
N GLN A 12 -6.81 -1.76 0.26
CA GLN A 12 -6.70 -3.03 0.98
C GLN A 12 -7.62 -3.08 2.19
N ILE A 13 -8.32 -4.21 2.39
CA ILE A 13 -9.15 -4.46 3.58
C ILE A 13 -8.42 -5.41 4.51
N GLN A 14 -8.08 -4.95 5.72
CA GLN A 14 -7.47 -5.80 6.72
C GLN A 14 -8.53 -6.76 7.30
N VAL A 15 -8.32 -8.07 7.14
CA VAL A 15 -9.32 -9.10 7.47
C VAL A 15 -9.74 -9.08 8.94
N SER A 16 -8.82 -8.81 9.85
CA SER A 16 -9.04 -8.83 11.30
C SER A 16 -9.88 -7.65 11.79
N THR A 17 -9.62 -6.44 11.28
CA THR A 17 -10.27 -5.20 11.74
C THR A 17 -11.40 -4.74 10.82
N LYS A 18 -11.44 -5.24 9.58
CA LYS A 18 -12.29 -4.76 8.48
C LYS A 18 -12.01 -3.31 8.06
N ASN A 19 -10.92 -2.72 8.54
CA ASN A 19 -10.50 -1.39 8.12
C ASN A 19 -9.95 -1.44 6.70
N GLN A 20 -10.23 -0.38 5.96
CA GLN A 20 -9.71 -0.16 4.62
C GLN A 20 -8.51 0.79 4.69
N PHE A 21 -7.49 0.50 3.89
CA PHE A 21 -6.25 1.25 3.80
C PHE A 21 -5.88 1.47 2.34
N ASP A 22 -5.18 2.56 2.05
CA ASP A 22 -4.72 2.81 0.68
C ASP A 22 -3.72 1.74 0.23
N TYR A 23 -2.84 1.29 1.13
CA TYR A 23 -1.72 0.42 0.80
C TYR A 23 -1.54 -0.74 1.79
N ILE A 24 -1.05 -1.86 1.24
CA ILE A 24 -0.35 -2.90 1.98
C ILE A 24 1.09 -2.99 1.47
N GLY A 25 2.02 -3.13 2.40
CA GLY A 25 3.43 -3.30 2.08
C GLY A 25 4.13 -4.30 3.00
N VAL A 26 5.37 -4.60 2.62
CA VAL A 26 6.28 -5.51 3.32
C VAL A 26 7.66 -4.86 3.50
N PRO A 27 8.47 -5.28 4.47
CA PRO A 27 9.84 -4.83 4.61
C PRO A 27 10.65 -5.10 3.34
N TYR A 28 11.43 -4.12 2.88
CA TYR A 28 12.34 -4.30 1.76
C TYR A 28 13.79 -4.50 2.24
N PRO A 29 14.58 -5.44 1.68
CA PRO A 29 14.29 -6.31 0.53
C PRO A 29 13.67 -7.68 0.87
N GLU A 30 13.39 -7.95 2.15
CA GLU A 30 12.97 -9.28 2.61
C GLU A 30 11.65 -9.75 1.97
N GLY A 31 10.73 -8.82 1.73
CA GLY A 31 9.43 -9.12 1.13
C GLY A 31 8.47 -9.80 2.10
N ASN A 32 7.62 -10.67 1.55
CA ASN A 32 6.57 -11.34 2.32
C ASN A 32 7.15 -12.50 3.16
N ILE A 33 7.30 -12.27 4.47
CA ILE A 33 7.81 -13.24 5.45
C ILE A 33 6.64 -14.00 6.11
N SER A 34 5.68 -13.25 6.65
CA SER A 34 4.43 -13.75 7.21
C SER A 34 3.42 -12.60 7.28
N ALA A 35 2.15 -12.94 7.56
CA ALA A 35 1.10 -11.93 7.71
C ALA A 35 1.39 -10.90 8.81
N ASP A 36 2.19 -11.26 9.82
CA ASP A 36 2.55 -10.37 10.94
C ASP A 36 3.50 -9.24 10.52
N TYR A 37 4.19 -9.39 9.38
CA TYR A 37 5.09 -8.37 8.83
C TYR A 37 4.42 -7.48 7.78
N ASN A 38 3.13 -7.68 7.51
CA ASN A 38 2.38 -6.82 6.60
C ASN A 38 2.09 -5.47 7.27
N VAL A 39 2.39 -4.40 6.56
CA VAL A 39 2.13 -3.02 6.99
C VAL A 39 0.96 -2.47 6.19
N PHE A 40 -0.12 -2.10 6.88
CA PHE A 40 -1.27 -1.41 6.30
C PHE A 40 -1.19 0.07 6.64
N PHE A 41 -1.31 0.94 5.63
CA PHE A 41 -1.15 2.38 5.82
C PHE A 41 -1.80 3.18 4.69
N ASN A 42 -2.04 4.45 4.97
CA ASN A 42 -2.64 5.39 4.03
C ASN A 42 -1.58 6.30 3.39
N ARG A 43 -1.89 6.89 2.25
CA ARG A 43 -1.00 7.75 1.45
C ARG A 43 -0.43 8.92 2.21
N ASN A 44 -1.20 9.51 3.12
CA ASN A 44 -0.75 10.62 3.95
C ASN A 44 0.41 10.25 4.90
N LEU A 45 0.70 8.96 5.11
CA LEU A 45 1.83 8.47 5.91
C LEU A 45 3.11 8.25 5.08
N ILE A 46 3.08 8.46 3.77
CA ILE A 46 4.27 8.34 2.91
C ILE A 46 5.08 9.63 3.00
N GLU A 47 6.29 9.53 3.55
CA GLU A 47 7.25 10.63 3.59
C GLU A 47 7.98 10.82 2.25
N GLU A 48 8.51 9.72 1.68
CA GLU A 48 9.27 9.73 0.43
C GLU A 48 9.00 8.45 -0.38
N VAL A 49 8.91 8.59 -1.71
CA VAL A 49 8.86 7.45 -2.64
C VAL A 49 10.24 7.23 -3.23
N LEU A 50 10.92 6.18 -2.76
CA LEU A 50 12.28 5.84 -3.22
C LEU A 50 12.30 5.22 -4.63
N HIS A 51 11.27 4.42 -4.98
CA HIS A 51 11.15 3.78 -6.29
C HIS A 51 9.69 3.38 -6.59
N ASN A 52 9.23 3.58 -7.83
CA ASN A 52 7.84 3.28 -8.22
C ASN A 52 7.60 1.82 -8.64
N GLY A 53 8.65 1.08 -8.97
CA GLY A 53 8.52 -0.30 -9.46
C GLY A 53 7.82 -0.36 -10.82
N TYR A 54 6.98 -1.38 -11.03
CA TYR A 54 6.28 -1.61 -12.29
C TYR A 54 4.96 -0.82 -12.34
N VAL A 55 4.81 0.01 -13.37
CA VAL A 55 3.64 0.88 -13.58
C VAL A 55 3.14 0.66 -15.01
N THR A 56 1.86 0.36 -15.16
CA THR A 56 1.10 0.18 -16.39
C THR A 56 -0.02 1.23 -16.51
N ASP A 57 -0.83 1.16 -17.55
CA ASP A 57 -2.04 2.01 -17.63
C ASP A 57 -3.24 1.37 -16.89
N GLU A 58 -3.19 0.07 -16.64
CA GLU A 58 -4.19 -0.64 -15.85
C GLU A 58 -4.08 -0.26 -14.37
N ASP A 59 -2.88 -0.25 -13.79
CA ASP A 59 -2.72 0.11 -12.38
C ASP A 59 -3.10 1.57 -12.12
N LYS A 60 -2.75 2.49 -13.03
CA LYS A 60 -3.16 3.90 -12.94
C LYS A 60 -4.67 4.04 -12.89
N LYS A 61 -5.40 3.35 -13.77
CA LYS A 61 -6.86 3.39 -13.79
C LYS A 61 -7.47 2.87 -12.48
N ILE A 62 -6.98 1.74 -11.98
CA ILE A 62 -7.44 1.17 -10.71
C ILE A 62 -7.21 2.15 -9.56
N ARG A 63 -6.04 2.81 -9.53
CA ARG A 63 -5.72 3.82 -8.51
C ARG A 63 -6.63 5.04 -8.61
N GLU A 64 -6.83 5.57 -9.80
CA GLU A 64 -7.73 6.71 -10.05
C GLU A 64 -9.19 6.40 -9.70
N GLU A 65 -9.65 5.17 -9.92
CA GLU A 65 -11.01 4.74 -9.54
C GLU A 65 -11.17 4.69 -8.02
N ALA A 66 -10.25 4.02 -7.31
CA ALA A 66 -10.33 3.96 -5.85
C ALA A 66 -10.11 5.32 -5.17
N ASP A 67 -9.39 6.26 -5.79
CA ASP A 67 -9.30 7.65 -5.31
C ASP A 67 -10.63 8.40 -5.44
N ARG A 68 -11.39 8.12 -6.50
CA ARG A 68 -12.69 8.76 -6.77
C ARG A 68 -13.81 8.19 -5.90
N GLU A 69 -13.72 6.92 -5.50
CA GLU A 69 -14.70 6.28 -4.62
C GLU A 69 -14.67 6.80 -3.18
N GLY A 70 -13.67 7.61 -2.82
CA GLY A 70 -13.77 8.52 -1.69
C GLY A 70 -14.11 7.85 -0.37
N ASN A 71 -13.27 6.91 0.09
CA ASN A 71 -13.18 6.65 1.52
C ASN A 71 -12.26 7.70 2.13
N ALA A 72 -12.93 8.77 2.60
CA ALA A 72 -12.40 9.95 3.24
C ALA A 72 -11.28 9.66 4.26
N TYR A 73 -10.30 10.56 4.28
CA TYR A 73 -9.55 10.82 5.52
C TYR A 73 -10.45 11.58 6.50
#